data_AF-A0A2V8QP27-F1
#
_entry.id   AF-A0A2V8QP27-F1
#
_cell.length_a   1.000
_cell.length_b   1.000
_cell.length_c   1.000
_cell.angle_alpha   90.00
_cell.angle_beta   90.00
_cell.angle_gamma   90.00
#
_symmetry.space_group_name_H-M   'P 1'
#
loop_
_entity.id
_entity.type
_entity.pdbx_description
1 polymer ?
#
loop_
_entity_poly.entity_id
_entity_poly.type
_entity_poly.pdbx_seq_one_letter_code
_entity_poly.pdbx_strand_id
1 'polypeptide(L)'
;MKHQVSFFSVLLLSLSLTSGSAPRQFSNTLILTSVQEEASADKLVYADFEKVENGRPVSNNGGLVQVYTGQESTPVKFKGLANASPGAPELVRVKPNDPNHLASFEYSLVGPNQWANVTLEIQGHPSQNGQTKADDVSGYKHLSLQLYATGVDSLRVEFISHGQGIELQGGYPQLPIRLKPGLNTYLIPLKGLTQPTWQQDRIDTKTLMKKLTAISISTYCNECTPQLGTVVVDNLVFQK
;
A
#
# COMPACT_ATOMS: atom_id res chain seq x y z
N MET A 1 0.57 -36.17 47.68
CA MET A 1 1.66 -35.29 48.14
C MET A 1 1.09 -33.88 48.29
N LYS A 2 1.06 -33.36 49.51
CA LYS A 2 0.56 -32.04 49.89
C LYS A 2 1.77 -31.11 50.03
N HIS A 3 1.79 -29.96 49.35
CA HIS A 3 2.73 -28.88 49.69
C HIS A 3 1.99 -27.56 49.92
N GLN A 4 2.19 -27.07 51.15
CA GLN A 4 1.86 -25.77 51.73
C GLN A 4 2.60 -24.64 50.99
N VAL A 5 1.92 -23.52 50.68
CA VAL A 5 1.86 -22.25 51.44
C VAL A 5 3.23 -21.61 51.69
N SER A 6 3.47 -20.41 51.12
CA SER A 6 3.75 -19.21 51.92
C SER A 6 3.63 -17.92 51.11
N PHE A 7 2.87 -16.99 51.67
CA PHE A 7 2.82 -15.57 51.33
C PHE A 7 4.09 -14.88 51.82
N PHE A 8 4.59 -13.89 51.07
CA PHE A 8 5.39 -12.80 51.63
C PHE A 8 4.94 -11.49 50.99
N SER A 9 4.40 -10.62 51.84
CA SER A 9 4.12 -9.22 51.58
C SER A 9 5.29 -8.42 52.15
N VAL A 10 5.92 -7.56 51.35
CA VAL A 10 6.83 -6.52 51.86
C VAL A 10 6.47 -5.21 51.15
N LEU A 11 5.93 -4.32 51.96
CA LEU A 11 5.72 -2.90 51.69
C LEU A 11 7.02 -2.18 52.05
N LEU A 12 7.61 -1.42 51.13
CA LEU A 12 8.58 -0.37 51.50
C LEU A 12 8.30 0.90 50.69
N LEU A 13 7.83 1.92 51.42
CA LEU A 13 7.81 3.31 50.97
C LEU A 13 9.23 3.88 51.02
N SER A 14 9.63 4.60 49.98
CA SER A 14 10.61 5.69 50.13
C SER A 14 10.20 6.87 49.23
N LEU A 15 9.77 7.94 49.89
CA LEU A 15 9.65 9.28 49.33
C LEU A 15 11.05 9.88 49.17
N SER A 16 11.32 10.48 48.01
CA SER A 16 12.37 11.48 47.87
C SER A 16 11.84 12.64 47.03
N LEU A 17 11.58 13.75 47.70
CA LEU A 17 11.34 15.05 47.09
C LEU A 17 12.67 15.62 46.58
N THR A 18 12.74 15.95 45.30
CA THR A 18 13.75 16.88 44.78
C THR A 18 13.03 18.02 44.06
N SER A 19 13.16 19.21 44.65
CA SER A 19 12.77 20.49 44.07
C SER A 19 13.72 20.85 42.92
N GLY A 20 13.21 20.89 41.70
CA GLY A 20 13.92 21.32 40.50
C GLY A 20 13.16 22.44 39.80
N SER A 21 13.84 23.56 39.63
CA SER A 21 13.41 24.83 39.04
C SER A 21 12.81 24.74 37.63
N ALA A 22 11.81 25.60 37.39
CA ALA A 22 11.02 25.74 36.17
C ALA A 22 11.79 26.13 34.90
N PRO A 23 11.37 25.64 33.71
CA PRO A 23 11.59 26.32 32.45
C PRO A 23 10.33 27.09 32.00
N ARG A 24 10.57 28.32 31.50
CA ARG A 24 9.59 29.22 30.88
C ARG A 24 8.86 28.52 29.73
N GLN A 25 7.52 28.46 29.80
CA GLN A 25 6.69 28.09 28.66
C GLN A 25 6.63 29.26 27.68
N PHE A 26 7.32 29.13 26.56
CA PHE A 26 7.00 29.88 25.35
C PHE A 26 5.85 29.14 24.66
N SER A 27 4.64 29.70 24.75
CA SER A 27 3.52 29.29 23.91
C SER A 27 3.77 29.75 22.49
N ASN A 28 4.51 28.96 21.72
CA ASN A 28 4.48 29.06 20.26
C ASN A 28 3.22 28.33 19.79
N THR A 29 2.20 29.10 19.44
CA THR A 29 1.09 28.62 18.61
C THR A 29 1.67 28.18 17.26
N LEU A 30 1.96 26.89 17.14
CA LEU A 30 2.23 26.24 15.87
C LEU A 30 0.91 26.18 15.10
N ILE A 31 0.71 27.18 14.25
CA ILE A 31 -0.20 27.02 13.11
C ILE A 31 0.44 25.93 12.25
N LEU A 32 -0.12 24.72 12.31
CA LEU A 32 0.12 23.67 11.33
C LEU A 32 -0.51 24.13 10.01
N THR A 33 0.20 25.00 9.30
CA THR A 33 -0.02 25.16 7.87
C THR A 33 0.45 23.86 7.23
N SER A 34 -0.49 23.00 6.84
CA SER A 34 -0.19 21.88 5.95
C SER A 34 0.46 22.47 4.70
N VAL A 35 1.78 22.36 4.60
CA VAL A 35 2.49 22.62 3.36
C VAL A 35 2.01 21.53 2.42
N GLN A 36 0.97 21.87 1.65
CA GLN A 36 0.62 21.15 0.45
C GLN A 36 1.84 21.31 -0.45
N GLU A 37 2.74 20.34 -0.39
CA GLU A 37 3.92 20.27 -1.25
C GLU A 37 3.39 20.38 -2.67
N GLU A 38 3.56 21.56 -3.27
CA GLU A 38 3.22 21.77 -4.66
C GLU A 38 3.98 20.70 -5.41
N ALA A 39 3.23 19.76 -5.99
CA ALA A 39 3.73 18.83 -6.97
C ALA A 39 4.58 19.65 -7.93
N SER A 40 5.91 19.50 -7.86
CA SER A 40 6.76 20.12 -8.86
C SER A 40 6.19 19.66 -10.19
N ALA A 41 6.10 20.53 -11.20
CA ALA A 41 5.37 20.21 -12.42
C ALA A 41 5.81 18.88 -13.08
N ASP A 42 6.97 18.34 -12.69
CA ASP A 42 7.59 17.12 -13.17
C ASP A 42 7.36 15.88 -12.30
N LYS A 43 6.77 16.01 -11.11
CA LYS A 43 6.51 14.90 -10.17
C LYS A 43 5.11 14.96 -9.54
N LEU A 44 4.46 13.80 -9.44
CA LEU A 44 3.23 13.63 -8.65
C LEU A 44 3.43 12.45 -7.68
N VAL A 45 3.40 12.75 -6.38
CA VAL A 45 3.37 11.72 -5.33
C VAL A 45 1.95 11.16 -5.23
N TYR A 46 1.79 9.93 -5.68
CA TYR A 46 0.51 9.22 -5.69
C TYR A 46 0.22 8.60 -4.32
N ALA A 47 1.22 7.94 -3.72
CA ALA A 47 1.15 7.41 -2.37
C ALA A 47 2.55 7.26 -1.76
N ASP A 48 2.72 7.75 -0.54
CA ASP A 48 3.90 7.62 0.33
C ASP A 48 3.54 6.97 1.68
N PHE A 49 2.26 6.67 1.90
CA PHE A 49 1.71 6.03 3.11
C PHE A 49 2.00 6.76 4.43
N GLU A 50 2.38 8.04 4.37
CA GLU A 50 2.57 8.87 5.56
C GLU A 50 1.24 9.37 6.15
N LYS A 51 0.17 9.35 5.33
CA LYS A 51 -1.17 9.76 5.74
C LYS A 51 -1.97 8.57 6.26
N VAL A 52 -2.58 8.76 7.43
CA VAL A 52 -3.46 7.79 8.08
C VAL A 52 -4.80 8.42 8.39
N GLU A 53 -5.87 7.78 7.93
CA GLU A 53 -7.25 8.17 8.22
C GLU A 53 -7.99 6.99 8.84
N ASN A 54 -8.67 7.23 9.97
CA ASN A 54 -9.40 6.18 10.71
C ASN A 54 -8.52 4.95 11.06
N GLY A 55 -7.24 5.20 11.36
CA GLY A 55 -6.26 4.15 11.67
C GLY A 55 -5.81 3.32 10.47
N ARG A 56 -6.10 3.76 9.24
CA ARG A 56 -5.74 3.07 8.00
C ARG A 56 -4.85 3.96 7.12
N PRO A 57 -3.87 3.39 6.41
CA PRO A 57 -3.14 4.15 5.40
C PRO A 57 -4.07 4.57 4.26
N VAL A 58 -3.83 5.77 3.75
CA VAL A 58 -4.50 6.32 2.55
C VAL A 58 -3.45 6.79 1.55
N SER A 59 -3.85 6.95 0.29
CA SER A 59 -2.99 7.58 -0.72
C SER A 59 -2.77 9.06 -0.41
N ASN A 60 -1.90 9.72 -1.17
CA ASN A 60 -1.55 11.11 -0.88
C ASN A 60 -2.75 12.08 -1.02
N ASN A 61 -3.77 11.75 -1.83
CA ASN A 61 -5.00 12.54 -1.90
C ASN A 61 -6.17 11.93 -1.11
N GLY A 62 -5.90 11.03 -0.15
CA GLY A 62 -6.91 10.45 0.75
C GLY A 62 -7.66 9.25 0.18
N GLY A 63 -7.24 8.70 -0.96
CA GLY A 63 -7.88 7.53 -1.54
C GLY A 63 -7.66 6.26 -0.71
N LEU A 64 -8.65 5.36 -0.77
CA LEU A 64 -8.63 4.11 -0.03
C LEU A 64 -7.44 3.24 -0.46
N VAL A 65 -6.72 2.71 0.53
CA VAL A 65 -5.71 1.66 0.33
C VAL A 65 -6.27 0.36 0.92
N GLN A 66 -6.41 -0.64 0.07
CA GLN A 66 -7.03 -1.92 0.45
C GLN A 66 -6.29 -3.13 -0.09
N VAL A 67 -6.41 -4.24 0.63
CA VAL A 67 -5.91 -5.55 0.19
C VAL A 67 -7.10 -6.46 -0.06
N TYR A 68 -7.13 -7.09 -1.24
CA TYR A 68 -8.14 -8.08 -1.61
C TYR A 68 -7.52 -9.26 -2.34
N THR A 69 -8.33 -10.28 -2.57
CA THR A 69 -7.94 -11.54 -3.21
C THR A 69 -8.78 -11.84 -4.43
N GLY A 70 -8.17 -12.40 -5.46
CA GLY A 70 -8.86 -13.05 -6.57
C GLY A 70 -8.36 -14.48 -6.72
N GLN A 71 -9.25 -15.43 -6.94
CA GLN A 71 -8.88 -16.83 -7.19
C GLN A 71 -9.91 -17.52 -8.07
N GLU A 72 -9.50 -18.61 -8.70
CA GLU A 72 -10.40 -19.50 -9.44
C GLU A 72 -11.23 -20.38 -8.51
N SER A 73 -10.58 -21.10 -7.59
CA SER A 73 -11.23 -22.15 -6.80
C SER A 73 -10.77 -22.20 -5.35
N THR A 74 -9.49 -22.52 -5.11
CA THR A 74 -8.97 -22.67 -3.75
C THR A 74 -8.78 -21.29 -3.10
N PRO A 75 -9.34 -21.04 -1.90
CA PRO A 75 -9.21 -19.74 -1.27
C PRO A 75 -7.76 -19.33 -1.01
N VAL A 76 -7.36 -18.16 -1.50
CA VAL A 76 -6.11 -17.53 -1.09
C VAL A 76 -6.33 -16.69 0.16
N LYS A 77 -5.26 -16.40 0.89
CA LYS A 77 -5.32 -15.66 2.15
C LYS A 77 -4.34 -14.51 2.12
N PHE A 78 -4.65 -13.49 2.89
CA PHE A 78 -3.72 -12.43 3.23
C PHE A 78 -3.84 -12.09 4.70
N LYS A 79 -2.81 -11.43 5.22
CA LYS A 79 -2.82 -10.80 6.54
C LYS A 79 -2.24 -9.41 6.38
N GLY A 80 -3.01 -8.41 6.77
CA GLY A 80 -2.58 -7.02 6.86
C GLY A 80 -3.10 -6.45 8.18
N LEU A 81 -3.57 -5.20 8.16
CA LEU A 81 -4.06 -4.51 9.35
C LEU A 81 -5.16 -5.31 10.05
N ALA A 82 -4.92 -5.62 11.33
CA ALA A 82 -5.84 -6.41 12.13
C ALA A 82 -7.23 -5.75 12.21
N ASN A 83 -8.28 -6.55 12.02
CA ASN A 83 -9.69 -6.14 12.09
C ASN A 83 -10.13 -5.07 11.07
N ALA A 84 -9.35 -4.86 10.01
CA ALA A 84 -9.69 -3.95 8.93
C ALA A 84 -10.77 -4.55 7.99
N SER A 85 -11.83 -3.77 7.71
CA SER A 85 -12.84 -4.09 6.67
C SER A 85 -13.13 -2.85 5.82
N PRO A 86 -12.90 -2.87 4.49
CA PRO A 86 -12.22 -3.92 3.73
C PRO A 86 -10.79 -4.15 4.23
N GLY A 87 -10.10 -5.21 3.79
CA GLY A 87 -8.71 -5.46 4.19
C GLY A 87 -7.80 -4.26 3.92
N ALA A 88 -6.81 -4.01 4.76
CA ALA A 88 -5.81 -2.94 4.58
C ALA A 88 -4.40 -3.49 4.82
N PRO A 89 -3.35 -2.85 4.27
CA PRO A 89 -1.99 -3.16 4.67
C PRO A 89 -1.71 -2.63 6.10
N GLU A 90 -0.76 -3.26 6.79
CA GLU A 90 -0.15 -2.70 8.00
C GLU A 90 0.86 -1.61 7.61
N LEU A 91 1.06 -0.63 8.50
CA LEU A 91 2.18 0.30 8.38
C LEU A 91 3.38 -0.24 9.15
N VAL A 92 4.49 -0.43 8.44
CA VAL A 92 5.75 -0.91 9.00
C VAL A 92 6.85 0.13 8.80
N ARG A 93 7.99 -0.06 9.47
CA ARG A 93 9.18 0.78 9.34
C ARG A 93 10.38 -0.11 9.05
N VAL A 94 11.32 0.36 8.23
CA VAL A 94 12.56 -0.40 7.93
C VAL A 94 13.41 -0.58 9.20
N LYS A 95 13.46 0.45 10.05
CA LYS A 95 14.19 0.45 11.31
C LYS A 95 13.32 0.99 12.44
N PRO A 96 13.57 0.56 13.69
CA PRO A 96 13.01 1.25 14.86
C PRO A 96 13.40 2.74 14.79
N ASN A 97 12.41 3.62 14.81
CA ASN A 97 12.54 5.09 14.69
C ASN A 97 12.76 5.67 13.29
N ASP A 98 12.68 4.88 12.21
CA ASP A 98 12.58 5.45 10.87
C ASP A 98 11.29 6.30 10.80
N PRO A 99 11.34 7.59 10.41
CA PRO A 99 10.12 8.38 10.28
C PRO A 99 9.21 7.85 9.16
N ASN A 100 9.77 7.16 8.17
CA ASN A 100 9.05 6.74 6.99
C ASN A 100 8.25 5.45 7.24
N HIS A 101 7.01 5.44 6.76
CA HIS A 101 6.11 4.29 6.85
C HIS A 101 5.98 3.59 5.51
N LEU A 102 5.91 2.25 5.55
CA LEU A 102 5.71 1.44 4.37
C LEU A 102 4.42 0.63 4.53
N ALA A 103 3.66 0.49 3.45
CA ALA A 103 2.50 -0.39 3.42
C ALA A 103 2.96 -1.84 3.27
N SER A 104 2.54 -2.72 4.19
CA SER A 104 2.90 -4.14 4.18
C SER A 104 1.70 -5.07 4.32
N PHE A 105 1.75 -6.21 3.62
CA PHE A 105 0.84 -7.32 3.84
C PHE A 105 1.55 -8.66 3.60
N GLU A 106 1.16 -9.67 4.35
CA GLU A 106 1.50 -11.07 4.11
C GLU A 106 0.47 -11.69 3.17
N TYR A 107 0.91 -12.64 2.35
CA TYR A 107 0.04 -13.36 1.41
C TYR A 107 0.30 -14.86 1.45
N SER A 108 -0.72 -15.63 1.07
CA SER A 108 -0.64 -17.07 0.87
C SER A 108 -1.47 -17.44 -0.37
N LEU A 109 -0.76 -17.74 -1.47
CA LEU A 109 -1.35 -18.32 -2.67
C LEU A 109 -1.32 -19.84 -2.49
N VAL A 110 -2.51 -20.45 -2.41
CA VAL A 110 -2.66 -21.89 -2.18
C VAL A 110 -3.06 -22.55 -3.49
N GLY A 111 -2.44 -23.70 -3.79
CA GLY A 111 -2.83 -24.54 -4.93
C GLY A 111 -3.83 -25.64 -4.53
N PRO A 112 -4.54 -26.25 -5.50
CA PRO A 112 -4.46 -25.95 -6.93
C PRO A 112 -5.37 -24.78 -7.30
N ASN A 113 -4.83 -23.82 -8.06
CA ASN A 113 -5.58 -22.75 -8.72
C ASN A 113 -4.96 -22.56 -10.11
N GLN A 114 -5.77 -22.44 -11.16
CA GLN A 114 -5.26 -22.04 -12.49
C GLN A 114 -4.77 -20.59 -12.47
N TRP A 115 -5.43 -19.74 -11.68
CA TRP A 115 -4.97 -18.40 -11.38
C TRP A 115 -5.38 -17.99 -9.97
N ALA A 116 -4.53 -17.21 -9.33
CA ALA A 116 -4.84 -16.55 -8.07
C ALA A 116 -3.99 -15.29 -7.90
N ASN A 117 -4.47 -14.36 -7.07
CA ASN A 117 -3.75 -13.16 -6.69
C ASN A 117 -4.14 -12.65 -5.29
N VAL A 118 -3.17 -12.01 -4.65
CA VAL A 118 -3.42 -11.08 -3.53
C VAL A 118 -2.92 -9.71 -3.97
N THR A 119 -3.81 -8.72 -3.92
CA THR A 119 -3.64 -7.42 -4.55
C THR A 119 -3.76 -6.31 -3.52
N LEU A 120 -2.77 -5.44 -3.48
CA LEU A 120 -2.86 -4.12 -2.85
C LEU A 120 -3.35 -3.14 -3.90
N GLU A 121 -4.53 -2.57 -3.69
CA GLU A 121 -5.07 -1.49 -4.51
C GLU A 121 -4.96 -0.16 -3.77
N ILE A 122 -4.45 0.83 -4.48
CA ILE A 122 -4.21 2.19 -3.98
C ILE A 122 -5.05 3.10 -4.86
N GLN A 123 -6.17 3.61 -4.31
CA GLN A 123 -7.01 4.57 -5.02
C GLN A 123 -6.40 5.97 -4.93
N GLY A 124 -6.48 6.74 -6.00
CA GLY A 124 -5.92 8.09 -6.06
C GLY A 124 -6.68 9.07 -5.17
N HIS A 125 -8.01 8.96 -5.14
CA HIS A 125 -8.92 9.85 -4.40
C HIS A 125 -9.98 9.05 -3.65
N PRO A 126 -10.59 9.60 -2.59
CA PRO A 126 -11.75 9.01 -1.96
C PRO A 126 -12.89 8.84 -2.97
N SER A 127 -13.67 7.77 -2.82
CA SER A 127 -14.94 7.66 -3.54
C SER A 127 -15.96 8.64 -2.95
N GLN A 128 -16.58 9.45 -3.80
CA GLN A 128 -17.67 10.34 -3.42
C GLN A 128 -18.92 9.96 -4.21
N ASN A 129 -20.00 9.60 -3.50
CA ASN A 129 -21.26 9.15 -4.12
C ASN A 129 -21.08 7.96 -5.09
N GLY A 130 -20.15 7.05 -4.79
CA GLY A 130 -19.83 5.90 -5.64
C GLY A 130 -19.00 6.23 -6.87
N GLN A 131 -18.54 7.47 -7.04
CA GLN A 131 -17.63 7.88 -8.10
C GLN A 131 -16.26 8.19 -7.53
N THR A 132 -15.23 7.62 -8.15
CA THR A 132 -13.83 7.93 -7.82
C THR A 132 -13.33 9.00 -8.77
N LYS A 133 -12.82 10.12 -8.24
CA LYS A 133 -12.18 11.15 -9.06
C LYS A 133 -10.96 10.56 -9.75
N ALA A 134 -10.81 10.84 -11.04
CA ALA A 134 -9.64 10.42 -11.80
C ALA A 134 -8.50 11.45 -11.76
N ASP A 135 -7.28 10.94 -11.86
CA ASP A 135 -6.06 11.70 -12.13
C ASP A 135 -5.71 11.59 -13.62
N ASP A 136 -5.32 12.72 -14.23
CA ASP A 136 -4.67 12.73 -15.53
C ASP A 136 -3.15 12.64 -15.33
N VAL A 137 -2.63 11.42 -15.47
CA VAL A 137 -1.19 11.15 -15.41
C VAL A 137 -0.58 10.90 -16.80
N SER A 138 -1.32 11.22 -17.88
CA SER A 138 -0.88 10.93 -19.25
C SER A 138 0.31 11.77 -19.72
N GLY A 139 0.66 12.83 -18.97
CA GLY A 139 1.84 13.67 -19.21
C GLY A 139 3.14 13.13 -18.60
N TYR A 140 3.07 12.12 -17.72
CA TYR A 140 4.25 11.51 -17.11
C TYR A 140 4.83 10.40 -17.99
N LYS A 141 6.12 10.11 -17.85
CA LYS A 141 6.81 9.04 -18.59
C LYS A 141 7.01 7.78 -17.76
N HIS A 142 7.16 7.95 -16.46
CA HIS A 142 7.49 6.86 -15.54
C HIS A 142 6.62 6.89 -14.28
N LEU A 143 6.43 5.72 -13.68
CA LEU A 143 6.06 5.56 -12.28
C LEU A 143 7.29 4.98 -11.54
N SER A 144 7.79 5.70 -10.55
CA SER A 144 8.75 5.18 -9.58
C SER A 144 7.98 4.58 -8.40
N LEU A 145 8.40 3.42 -7.89
CA LEU A 145 7.93 2.88 -6.61
C LEU A 145 9.06 2.15 -5.87
N GLN A 146 8.99 2.12 -4.55
CA GLN A 146 9.81 1.26 -3.72
C GLN A 146 9.07 -0.03 -3.41
N LEU A 147 9.75 -1.16 -3.57
CA LEU A 147 9.13 -2.46 -3.44
C LEU A 147 10.12 -3.49 -2.88
N TYR A 148 9.63 -4.28 -1.95
CA TYR A 148 10.24 -5.52 -1.46
C TYR A 148 9.18 -6.60 -1.44
N ALA A 149 9.53 -7.81 -1.86
CA ALA A 149 8.67 -8.96 -1.67
C ALA A 149 9.49 -10.25 -1.52
N THR A 150 8.91 -11.23 -0.84
CA THR A 150 9.47 -12.58 -0.66
C THR A 150 8.49 -13.61 -1.19
N GLY A 151 8.95 -14.81 -1.54
CA GLY A 151 8.08 -15.94 -1.93
C GLY A 151 7.59 -15.92 -3.38
N VAL A 152 7.95 -14.88 -4.13
CA VAL A 152 7.71 -14.73 -5.58
C VAL A 152 8.91 -14.05 -6.22
N ASP A 153 9.13 -14.33 -7.52
CA ASP A 153 10.19 -13.69 -8.31
C ASP A 153 9.69 -12.45 -9.06
N SER A 154 8.37 -12.26 -9.12
CA SER A 154 7.75 -11.11 -9.80
C SER A 154 6.43 -10.70 -9.17
N LEU A 155 6.16 -9.39 -9.21
CA LEU A 155 4.82 -8.83 -8.98
C LEU A 155 4.27 -8.24 -10.27
N ARG A 156 2.97 -7.96 -10.27
CA ARG A 156 2.29 -7.24 -11.36
C ARG A 156 1.84 -5.88 -10.87
N VAL A 157 2.14 -4.85 -11.66
CA VAL A 157 1.60 -3.51 -11.44
C VAL A 157 0.57 -3.23 -12.52
N GLU A 158 -0.66 -2.96 -12.12
CA GLU A 158 -1.81 -2.72 -13.00
C GLU A 158 -2.37 -1.31 -12.76
N PHE A 159 -2.79 -0.64 -13.84
CA PHE A 159 -3.31 0.72 -13.81
C PHE A 159 -4.78 0.70 -14.14
N ILE A 160 -5.62 1.19 -13.22
CA ILE A 160 -7.06 0.93 -13.23
C ILE A 160 -7.84 2.23 -13.37
N SER A 161 -8.95 2.15 -14.11
CA SER A 161 -9.92 3.23 -14.24
C SER A 161 -11.33 2.73 -13.91
N HIS A 162 -11.84 3.12 -12.75
CA HIS A 162 -13.17 2.78 -12.26
C HIS A 162 -14.16 3.91 -12.55
N GLY A 163 -15.29 3.57 -13.16
CA GLY A 163 -16.41 4.51 -13.31
C GLY A 163 -16.12 5.72 -14.22
N GLN A 164 -15.07 5.70 -15.04
CA GLN A 164 -14.70 6.80 -15.94
C GLN A 164 -15.09 6.55 -17.40
N GLY A 165 -16.12 5.72 -17.63
CA GLY A 165 -16.52 5.31 -18.98
C GLY A 165 -15.50 4.40 -19.68
N ILE A 166 -14.67 3.71 -18.90
CA ILE A 166 -13.83 2.60 -19.35
C ILE A 166 -14.47 1.33 -18.79
N GLU A 167 -15.13 0.56 -19.66
CA GLU A 167 -15.93 -0.62 -19.29
C GLU A 167 -15.08 -1.89 -19.26
N LEU A 168 -13.95 -1.83 -18.56
CA LEU A 168 -13.16 -3.03 -18.27
C LEU A 168 -13.58 -3.58 -16.91
N GLN A 169 -13.84 -4.88 -16.85
CA GLN A 169 -14.06 -5.62 -15.58
C GLN A 169 -12.75 -6.26 -15.08
N GLY A 170 -11.67 -6.14 -15.85
CA GLY A 170 -10.34 -6.68 -15.60
C GLY A 170 -9.47 -6.53 -16.84
N GLY A 171 -8.22 -7.00 -16.76
CA GLY A 171 -7.32 -7.02 -17.91
C GLY A 171 -6.87 -5.61 -18.30
N TYR A 172 -6.64 -4.76 -17.30
CA TYR A 172 -6.19 -3.40 -17.50
C TYR A 172 -4.72 -3.38 -17.96
N PRO A 173 -4.20 -2.25 -18.48
CA PRO A 173 -2.79 -2.09 -18.79
C PRO A 173 -1.92 -2.37 -17.56
N GLN A 174 -0.97 -3.27 -17.72
CA GLN A 174 -0.15 -3.79 -16.64
C GLN A 174 1.29 -4.08 -17.08
N LEU A 175 2.17 -4.23 -16.10
CA LEU A 175 3.57 -4.63 -16.28
C LEU A 175 3.97 -5.62 -15.18
N PRO A 176 4.47 -6.83 -15.53
CA PRO A 176 5.16 -7.67 -14.56
C PRO A 176 6.56 -7.11 -14.26
N ILE A 177 6.93 -7.06 -12.99
CA ILE A 177 8.22 -6.57 -12.51
C ILE A 177 8.96 -7.73 -11.87
N ARG A 178 10.16 -8.03 -12.37
CA ARG A 178 11.06 -9.00 -11.72
C ARG A 178 11.70 -8.37 -10.50
N LEU A 179 11.64 -9.08 -9.39
CA LEU A 179 12.11 -8.59 -8.10
C LEU A 179 13.60 -8.82 -7.93
N LYS A 180 14.27 -7.83 -7.33
CA LYS A 180 15.62 -7.95 -6.80
C LYS A 180 15.55 -8.17 -5.29
N PRO A 181 16.53 -8.87 -4.68
CA PRO A 181 16.62 -8.97 -3.23
C PRO A 181 16.67 -7.58 -2.56
N GLY A 182 15.94 -7.42 -1.45
CA GLY A 182 15.88 -6.20 -0.65
C GLY A 182 14.82 -5.17 -1.12
N LEU A 183 14.71 -4.07 -0.38
CA LEU A 183 13.86 -2.93 -0.74
C LEU A 183 14.53 -2.14 -1.86
N ASN A 184 13.93 -2.17 -3.05
CA ASN A 184 14.50 -1.56 -4.25
C ASN A 184 13.53 -0.53 -4.84
N THR A 185 14.07 0.51 -5.48
CA THR A 185 13.29 1.43 -6.31
C THR A 185 13.19 0.88 -7.73
N TYR A 186 11.97 0.75 -8.23
CA TYR A 186 11.66 0.33 -9.60
C TYR A 186 11.11 1.51 -10.39
N LEU A 187 11.62 1.68 -11.61
CA LEU A 187 11.16 2.69 -12.55
C LEU A 187 10.37 2.01 -13.68
N ILE A 188 9.05 2.19 -13.66
CA ILE A 188 8.12 1.60 -14.63
C ILE A 188 7.92 2.60 -15.78
N PRO A 189 8.32 2.27 -17.03
CA PRO A 189 8.00 3.09 -18.18
C PRO A 189 6.52 2.95 -18.57
N LEU A 190 5.76 4.05 -18.53
CA LEU A 190 4.30 4.03 -18.79
C LEU A 190 3.97 3.65 -20.25
N LYS A 191 4.88 3.93 -21.18
CA LYS A 191 4.75 3.49 -22.59
C LYS A 191 4.87 1.97 -22.78
N GLY A 192 5.37 1.25 -21.78
CA GLY A 192 5.60 -0.20 -21.82
C GLY A 192 4.45 -1.03 -21.25
N LEU A 193 3.37 -0.38 -20.77
CA LEU A 193 2.22 -1.10 -20.22
C LEU A 193 1.48 -1.83 -21.35
N THR A 194 1.05 -3.06 -21.05
CA THR A 194 0.32 -3.90 -21.99
C THR A 194 -0.90 -4.52 -21.32
N GLN A 195 -1.97 -4.75 -22.07
CA GLN A 195 -3.08 -5.56 -21.59
C GLN A 195 -2.79 -7.04 -21.81
N PRO A 196 -3.27 -7.93 -20.92
CA PRO A 196 -3.14 -9.37 -21.12
C PRO A 196 -3.80 -9.83 -22.42
N THR A 197 -3.30 -10.93 -22.98
CA THR A 197 -3.69 -11.42 -24.32
C THR A 197 -5.13 -11.91 -24.40
N TRP A 198 -5.72 -12.32 -23.27
CA TRP A 198 -7.12 -12.76 -23.19
C TRP A 198 -8.12 -11.61 -23.21
N GLN A 199 -7.68 -10.36 -23.02
CA GLN A 199 -8.56 -9.19 -23.02
C GLN A 199 -8.94 -8.82 -24.47
N GLN A 200 -10.23 -8.92 -24.77
CA GLN A 200 -10.80 -8.64 -26.10
C GLN A 200 -10.95 -7.15 -26.34
N ASP A 201 -11.58 -6.45 -25.40
CA ASP A 201 -11.75 -5.00 -25.44
C ASP A 201 -10.47 -4.32 -24.99
N ARG A 202 -9.67 -3.89 -25.95
CA ARG A 202 -8.42 -3.18 -25.69
C ARG A 202 -8.66 -1.69 -25.59
N ILE A 203 -7.99 -1.08 -24.63
CA ILE A 203 -7.94 0.36 -24.42
C ILE A 203 -6.54 0.88 -24.70
N ASP A 204 -6.49 2.06 -25.31
CA ASP A 204 -5.25 2.81 -25.42
C ASP A 204 -4.75 3.21 -24.02
N THR A 205 -3.50 2.85 -23.69
CA THR A 205 -2.88 3.14 -22.41
C THR A 205 -2.94 4.63 -22.07
N LYS A 206 -2.73 5.52 -23.05
CA LYS A 206 -2.77 6.98 -22.82
C LYS A 206 -4.17 7.45 -22.42
N THR A 207 -5.21 6.88 -23.05
CA THR A 207 -6.61 7.14 -22.70
C THR A 207 -6.93 6.69 -21.27
N LEU A 208 -6.41 5.54 -20.85
CA LEU A 208 -6.54 5.10 -19.45
C LEU A 208 -5.78 6.01 -18.49
N MET A 209 -4.55 6.42 -18.83
CA MET A 209 -3.75 7.32 -17.98
C MET A 209 -4.40 8.70 -17.74
N LYS A 210 -5.28 9.16 -18.65
CA LYS A 210 -6.07 10.39 -18.46
C LYS A 210 -7.20 10.23 -17.43
N LYS A 211 -7.54 8.98 -17.11
CA LYS A 211 -8.71 8.59 -16.32
C LYS A 211 -8.29 7.64 -15.19
N LEU A 212 -7.04 7.72 -14.73
CA LEU A 212 -6.51 6.80 -13.73
C LEU A 212 -7.24 7.02 -12.40
N THR A 213 -7.74 5.96 -11.80
CA THR A 213 -8.39 6.03 -10.47
C THR A 213 -7.65 5.22 -9.42
N ALA A 214 -6.93 4.18 -9.83
CA ALA A 214 -6.20 3.32 -8.90
C ALA A 214 -4.96 2.69 -9.56
N ILE A 215 -4.00 2.31 -8.72
CA ILE A 215 -2.88 1.43 -9.07
C ILE A 215 -2.97 0.18 -8.19
N SER A 216 -2.85 -0.98 -8.81
CA SER A 216 -2.84 -2.27 -8.13
C SER A 216 -1.47 -2.93 -8.21
N ILE A 217 -1.01 -3.49 -7.10
CA ILE A 217 0.23 -4.25 -6.98
C ILE A 217 -0.14 -5.65 -6.50
N SER A 218 0.04 -6.64 -7.37
CA SER A 218 -0.43 -8.00 -7.14
C SER A 218 0.73 -8.99 -7.06
N THR A 219 0.69 -9.82 -6.02
CA THR A 219 1.25 -11.18 -6.12
C THR A 219 0.29 -12.01 -6.95
N TYR A 220 0.80 -12.81 -7.88
CA TYR A 220 -0.05 -13.59 -8.76
C TYR A 220 0.65 -14.88 -9.20
N CYS A 221 -0.17 -15.87 -9.56
CA CYS A 221 0.28 -17.10 -10.17
C CYS A 221 -0.65 -17.48 -11.33
N ASN A 222 -0.06 -18.09 -12.36
CA ASN A 222 -0.76 -18.86 -13.38
C ASN A 222 -0.27 -20.30 -13.19
N GLU A 223 -1.17 -21.26 -12.99
CA GLU A 223 -0.85 -22.62 -12.54
C GLU A 223 -0.15 -22.61 -11.16
N CYS A 224 -0.92 -22.23 -10.14
CA CYS A 224 -0.42 -21.92 -8.82
C CYS A 224 0.19 -23.13 -8.10
N THR A 225 1.47 -22.98 -7.72
CA THR A 225 2.08 -23.75 -6.64
C THR A 225 1.93 -22.98 -5.32
N PRO A 226 1.94 -23.66 -4.16
CA PRO A 226 1.87 -22.97 -2.88
C PRO A 226 3.00 -21.95 -2.72
N GLN A 227 2.64 -20.68 -2.52
CA GLN A 227 3.57 -19.58 -2.31
C GLN A 227 3.10 -18.75 -1.11
N LEU A 228 4.04 -18.35 -0.27
CA LEU A 228 3.78 -17.50 0.88
C LEU A 228 4.90 -16.47 1.00
N GLY A 229 4.53 -15.29 1.47
CA GLY A 229 5.52 -14.23 1.66
C GLY A 229 4.90 -12.94 2.13
N THR A 230 5.71 -11.89 2.05
CA THR A 230 5.35 -10.53 2.42
C THR A 230 5.60 -9.63 1.23
N VAL A 231 4.75 -8.63 1.06
CA VAL A 231 4.97 -7.49 0.18
C VAL A 231 5.10 -6.24 1.04
N VAL A 232 6.03 -5.37 0.68
CA VAL A 232 6.21 -4.04 1.27
C VAL A 232 6.33 -3.04 0.13
N VAL A 233 5.52 -1.98 0.17
CA VAL A 233 5.42 -0.96 -0.86
C VAL A 233 5.57 0.43 -0.23
N ASP A 234 6.26 1.32 -0.93
CA ASP A 234 6.35 2.73 -0.58
C ASP A 234 6.60 3.61 -1.82
N ASN A 235 6.45 4.93 -1.70
CA ASN A 235 6.93 5.96 -2.62
C ASN A 235 6.49 5.79 -4.09
N LEU A 236 5.18 5.66 -4.33
CA LEU A 236 4.60 5.70 -5.68
C LEU A 236 4.60 7.14 -6.22
N VAL A 237 5.49 7.42 -7.16
CA VAL A 237 5.70 8.76 -7.71
C VAL A 237 5.71 8.75 -9.23
N PHE A 238 4.79 9.46 -9.86
CA PHE A 238 4.83 9.72 -11.30
C PHE A 238 5.89 10.77 -11.65
N GLN A 239 6.63 10.56 -12.74
CA GLN A 239 7.78 11.38 -13.16
C GLN A 239 7.79 11.59 -14.68
N LYS A 240 8.13 12.81 -15.13
CA LYS A 240 8.26 13.15 -16.57
C LYS A 240 9.51 12.60 -17.25
#